data_AF-A0A6A7RRM7-F1
#
_entry.id   AF-A0A6A7RRM7-F1
#
_cell.length_a   1.000
_cell.length_b   1.000
_cell.length_c   1.000
_cell.angle_alpha   90.00
_cell.angle_beta   90.00
_cell.angle_gamma   90.00
#
_symmetry.space_group_name_H-M   'P 1'
#
loop_
_entity.id
_entity.type
_entity.pdbx_description
1 polymer ?
#
loop_
_entity_poly.entity_id
_entity_poly.type
_entity_poly.pdbx_seq_one_letter_code
_entity_poly.pdbx_strand_id
1 'polypeptide(L)'
;MKMRNMTLIALLGSIVVPAAWATDSAKAAMAEKPAVMDTEARMAHIKTMQDQLKQALGTGKDRAYYRQTLEKLGYGITAINANDHDYLEYEVVKAGESYEVQVDFKNGVATEVDVTINVWPADATMQALKSKDYRYTYPATVISNASEVSDRLRGKSWVREKVAVEKQLGIGRDRSYYVAALEKLGYEITSVNDNDAGELEMEVVKDGTSYEVEVEFDKKTRKSTSVDVSANFWEADATERAKGEK
;
A
#
# COMPACT_ATOMS: atom_id res chain seq x y z
N MET A 1 35.47 -40.36 50.09
CA MET A 1 34.24 -40.93 50.71
C MET A 1 33.31 -39.75 51.01
N LYS A 2 32.04 -39.64 50.60
CA LYS A 2 31.01 -40.57 50.12
C LYS A 2 30.09 -39.83 49.11
N MET A 3 29.58 -40.55 48.12
CA MET A 3 28.33 -40.22 47.40
C MET A 3 27.10 -40.71 48.17
N ARG A 4 25.95 -40.04 47.94
CA ARG A 4 24.53 -40.51 47.87
C ARG A 4 23.61 -39.36 48.30
N ASN A 5 22.41 -39.09 47.78
CA ASN A 5 21.60 -39.52 46.62
C ASN A 5 20.35 -38.58 46.62
N MET A 6 19.89 -38.21 45.41
CA MET A 6 18.51 -37.87 44.94
C MET A 6 17.47 -37.18 45.86
N THR A 7 16.75 -36.18 45.31
CA THR A 7 15.32 -36.29 44.88
C THR A 7 14.90 -35.08 44.02
N LEU A 8 14.16 -35.36 42.95
CA LEU A 8 13.53 -34.45 41.98
C LEU A 8 12.09 -34.13 42.43
N ILE A 9 11.67 -32.86 42.40
CA ILE A 9 10.24 -32.49 42.29
C ILE A 9 10.13 -31.31 41.32
N ALA A 10 9.50 -31.56 40.17
CA ALA A 10 8.99 -30.55 39.27
C ALA A 10 7.60 -30.11 39.77
N LEU A 11 7.33 -28.81 39.83
CA LEU A 11 5.97 -28.28 39.88
C LEU A 11 5.86 -27.14 38.86
N LEU A 12 5.10 -27.41 37.79
CA LEU A 12 4.57 -26.43 36.86
C LEU A 12 3.59 -25.54 37.63
N GLY A 13 3.99 -24.30 37.90
CA GLY A 13 3.11 -23.27 38.44
C GLY A 13 2.35 -22.60 37.31
N SER A 14 1.09 -22.97 37.13
CA SER A 14 0.12 -22.25 36.31
C SER A 14 -0.11 -20.86 36.91
N ILE A 15 0.34 -19.80 36.23
CA ILE A 15 -0.09 -18.44 36.55
C ILE A 15 -1.42 -18.20 35.84
N VAL A 16 -2.50 -18.26 36.60
CA VAL A 16 -3.81 -17.73 36.21
C VAL A 16 -3.70 -16.21 36.29
N VAL A 17 -3.67 -15.53 35.15
CA VAL A 17 -3.80 -14.07 35.10
C VAL A 17 -5.30 -13.73 35.15
N PRO A 18 -5.75 -12.87 36.07
CA PRO A 18 -7.17 -12.53 36.21
C PRO A 18 -7.68 -11.74 35.00
N ALA A 19 -8.85 -12.15 34.50
CA ALA A 19 -9.57 -11.64 33.33
C ALA A 19 -10.17 -10.22 33.49
N ALA A 20 -9.47 -9.30 34.17
CA ALA A 20 -9.98 -7.96 34.47
C ALA A 20 -9.22 -6.81 33.78
N TRP A 21 -8.27 -7.10 32.88
CA TRP A 21 -7.44 -6.11 32.19
C TRP A 21 -7.54 -6.17 30.65
N ALA A 22 -8.58 -6.78 30.10
CA ALA A 22 -8.79 -6.89 28.65
C ALA A 22 -9.72 -5.80 28.08
N THR A 23 -10.24 -4.88 28.89
CA THR A 23 -11.26 -3.91 28.46
C THR A 23 -10.74 -2.49 28.22
N ASP A 24 -9.50 -2.16 28.59
CA ASP A 24 -8.94 -0.81 28.39
C ASP A 24 -8.01 -0.69 27.16
N SER A 25 -7.43 -1.78 26.68
CA SER A 25 -6.55 -1.75 25.49
C SER A 25 -7.31 -1.50 24.18
N ALA A 26 -8.63 -1.72 24.15
CA ALA A 26 -9.47 -1.47 22.99
C ALA A 26 -9.87 0.00 22.82
N LYS A 27 -9.65 0.84 23.84
CA LYS A 27 -10.10 2.25 23.84
C LYS A 27 -9.01 3.23 23.41
N ALA A 28 -7.76 2.79 23.33
CA ALA A 28 -6.59 3.64 23.08
C ALA A 28 -6.16 3.74 21.59
N ALA A 29 -6.88 3.10 20.66
CA ALA A 29 -6.58 3.17 19.22
C ALA A 29 -7.62 3.95 18.40
N MET A 30 -8.48 4.74 19.04
CA MET A 30 -9.29 5.73 18.33
C MET A 30 -8.44 6.97 18.11
N ALA A 31 -7.49 6.88 17.18
CA ALA A 31 -6.88 8.05 16.58
C ALA A 31 -8.00 8.93 16.02
N GLU A 32 -8.00 10.21 16.37
CA GLU A 32 -8.85 11.19 15.72
C GLU A 32 -8.73 11.03 14.21
N LYS A 33 -9.87 11.02 13.51
CA LYS A 33 -9.93 11.03 12.04
C LYS A 33 -8.82 11.96 11.52
N PRO A 34 -7.84 11.47 10.74
CA PRO A 34 -7.12 12.38 9.87
C PRO A 34 -8.22 13.10 9.10
N ALA A 35 -8.21 14.43 9.11
CA ALA A 35 -9.22 15.20 8.41
C ALA A 35 -9.40 14.58 7.04
N VAL A 36 -10.60 14.03 6.78
CA VAL A 36 -10.96 13.54 5.46
C VAL A 36 -10.84 14.76 4.57
N MET A 37 -9.66 14.95 3.99
CA MET A 37 -9.49 15.76 2.82
C MET A 37 -10.53 15.19 1.88
N ASP A 38 -11.49 16.01 1.47
CA ASP A 38 -12.59 15.60 0.61
C ASP A 38 -12.03 14.70 -0.51
N THR A 39 -12.34 13.40 -0.45
CA THR A 39 -11.78 12.40 -1.35
C THR A 39 -12.05 12.80 -2.79
N GLU A 40 -13.20 13.45 -3.06
CA GLU A 40 -13.52 13.99 -4.38
C GLU A 40 -12.56 15.10 -4.80
N ALA A 41 -12.31 16.07 -3.91
CA ALA A 41 -11.38 17.17 -4.19
C ALA A 41 -9.95 16.65 -4.42
N ARG A 42 -9.50 15.67 -3.64
CA ARG A 42 -8.17 15.06 -3.82
C ARG A 42 -8.09 14.28 -5.14
N MET A 43 -9.10 13.48 -5.47
CA MET A 43 -9.15 12.78 -6.75
C MET A 43 -9.20 13.74 -7.95
N ALA A 44 -9.93 14.84 -7.83
CA ALA A 44 -9.95 15.91 -8.83
C ALA A 44 -8.58 16.57 -8.99
N HIS A 45 -7.84 16.77 -7.89
CA HIS A 45 -6.48 17.29 -7.91
C HIS A 45 -5.53 16.35 -8.66
N ILE A 46 -5.51 15.07 -8.30
CA ILE A 46 -4.67 14.04 -8.93
C ILE A 46 -4.95 13.97 -10.43
N LYS A 47 -6.23 13.90 -10.80
CA LYS A 47 -6.62 13.84 -12.21
C LYS A 47 -6.13 15.07 -12.98
N THR A 48 -6.25 16.26 -12.37
CA THR A 48 -5.75 17.49 -12.96
C THR A 48 -4.22 17.43 -13.17
N MET A 49 -3.48 16.93 -12.18
CA MET A 49 -2.03 16.82 -12.26
C MET A 49 -1.57 15.79 -13.29
N GLN A 50 -2.23 14.63 -13.36
CA GLN A 50 -2.01 13.61 -14.39
C GLN A 50 -2.25 14.17 -15.79
N ASP A 51 -3.40 14.82 -16.01
CA ASP A 51 -3.76 15.41 -17.30
C ASP A 51 -2.74 16.47 -17.73
N GLN A 52 -2.31 17.34 -16.81
CA GLN A 52 -1.29 18.36 -17.07
C GLN A 52 0.07 17.76 -17.41
N LEU A 53 0.52 16.75 -16.65
CA LEU A 53 1.81 16.10 -16.89
C LEU A 53 1.78 15.35 -18.22
N LYS A 54 0.74 14.55 -18.47
CA LYS A 54 0.52 13.83 -19.73
C LYS A 54 0.52 14.78 -20.93
N GLN A 55 -0.16 15.92 -20.82
CA GLN A 55 -0.18 16.95 -21.87
C GLN A 55 1.21 17.57 -22.10
N ALA A 56 1.97 17.86 -21.05
CA ALA A 56 3.31 18.46 -21.17
C ALA A 56 4.33 17.49 -21.79
N LEU A 57 4.20 16.20 -21.51
CA LEU A 57 5.03 15.16 -22.09
C LEU A 57 4.67 14.91 -23.55
N GLY A 58 3.40 14.62 -23.84
CA GLY A 58 2.89 14.43 -25.20
C GLY A 58 3.54 13.26 -25.98
N THR A 59 2.98 12.94 -27.15
CA THR A 59 3.50 11.89 -28.04
C THR A 59 4.37 12.48 -29.16
N GLY A 60 4.97 11.63 -30.00
CA GLY A 60 5.78 12.07 -31.13
C GLY A 60 7.21 12.50 -30.77
N LYS A 61 7.66 12.19 -29.55
CA LYS A 61 8.99 12.56 -29.03
C LYS A 61 9.90 11.34 -28.94
N ASP A 62 11.21 11.59 -28.93
CA ASP A 62 12.20 10.54 -28.66
C ASP A 62 12.30 10.25 -27.15
N ARG A 63 13.06 9.21 -26.80
CA ARG A 63 13.24 8.78 -25.41
C ARG A 63 13.90 9.82 -24.52
N ALA A 64 14.87 10.57 -25.06
CA ALA A 64 15.64 11.53 -24.26
C ALA A 64 14.79 12.72 -23.82
N TYR A 65 13.80 13.10 -24.64
CA TYR A 65 12.85 14.17 -24.34
C TYR A 65 12.14 13.98 -23.00
N TYR A 66 11.69 12.77 -22.68
CA TYR A 66 10.86 12.51 -21.49
C TYR A 66 11.60 12.82 -20.20
N ARG A 67 12.83 12.33 -20.07
CA ARG A 67 13.70 12.65 -18.93
C ARG A 67 13.91 14.16 -18.80
N GLN A 68 14.35 14.81 -19.88
CA GLN A 68 14.69 16.24 -19.85
C GLN A 68 13.48 17.10 -19.51
N THR A 69 12.31 16.72 -20.01
CA THR A 69 11.06 17.45 -19.76
C THR A 69 10.61 17.28 -18.32
N LEU A 70 10.68 16.08 -17.75
CA LEU A 70 10.38 15.84 -16.33
C LEU A 70 11.29 16.67 -15.42
N GLU A 71 12.60 16.62 -15.64
CA GLU A 71 13.59 17.40 -14.89
C GLU A 71 13.32 18.92 -15.03
N LYS A 72 13.02 19.41 -16.24
CA LYS A 72 12.68 20.82 -16.51
C LYS A 72 11.39 21.26 -15.81
N LEU A 73 10.41 20.38 -15.69
CA LEU A 73 9.16 20.62 -14.98
C LEU A 73 9.33 20.53 -13.44
N GLY A 74 10.53 20.22 -12.96
CA GLY A 74 10.86 20.12 -11.54
C GLY A 74 10.44 18.80 -10.90
N TYR A 75 10.21 17.76 -11.70
CA TYR A 75 10.03 16.41 -11.18
C TYR A 75 11.39 15.76 -10.92
N GLY A 76 11.53 15.11 -9.77
CA GLY A 76 12.64 14.22 -9.50
C GLY A 76 12.29 12.81 -9.97
N ILE A 77 13.18 12.19 -10.75
CA ILE A 77 13.03 10.79 -11.16
C ILE A 77 13.68 9.91 -10.08
N THR A 78 12.90 9.04 -9.45
CA THR A 78 13.31 8.23 -8.31
C THR A 78 13.57 6.77 -8.69
N ALA A 79 12.85 6.25 -9.68
CA ALA A 79 13.05 4.90 -10.19
C ALA A 79 12.85 4.83 -11.71
N ILE A 80 13.45 3.79 -12.31
CA ILE A 80 13.21 3.38 -13.69
C ILE A 80 12.69 1.95 -13.63
N ASN A 81 11.39 1.77 -13.88
CA ASN A 81 10.73 0.47 -13.79
C ASN A 81 10.88 -0.32 -15.09
N ALA A 82 11.01 0.37 -16.22
CA ALA A 82 11.33 -0.22 -17.52
C ALA A 82 12.10 0.77 -18.41
N ASN A 83 13.00 0.25 -19.24
CA ASN A 83 13.74 1.04 -20.24
C ASN A 83 14.13 0.18 -21.45
N ASP A 84 13.13 -0.45 -22.05
CA ASP A 84 13.26 -1.30 -23.23
C ASP A 84 13.14 -0.48 -24.51
N HIS A 85 13.46 -1.05 -25.68
CA HIS A 85 13.43 -0.29 -26.94
C HIS A 85 12.06 0.35 -27.24
N ASP A 86 10.98 -0.36 -26.95
CA ASP A 86 9.59 0.01 -27.19
C ASP A 86 8.85 0.53 -25.95
N TYR A 87 9.49 0.56 -24.77
CA TYR A 87 8.82 0.96 -23.53
C TYR A 87 9.73 1.71 -22.56
N LEU A 88 9.17 2.67 -21.83
CA LEU A 88 9.81 3.39 -20.74
C LEU A 88 8.83 3.57 -19.61
N GLU A 89 9.28 3.35 -18.39
CA GLU A 89 8.50 3.60 -17.19
C GLU A 89 9.38 4.25 -16.11
N TYR A 90 8.95 5.40 -15.62
CA TYR A 90 9.59 6.12 -14.52
C TYR A 90 8.64 6.26 -13.35
N GLU A 91 9.19 6.19 -12.14
CA GLU A 91 8.56 6.81 -10.98
C GLU A 91 9.10 8.22 -10.80
N VAL A 92 8.21 9.18 -10.60
CA VAL A 92 8.56 10.60 -10.48
C VAL A 92 7.90 11.22 -9.26
N VAL A 93 8.59 12.15 -8.61
CA VAL A 93 8.12 12.86 -7.41
C VAL A 93 8.18 14.37 -7.60
N LYS A 94 7.13 15.06 -7.16
CA LYS A 94 7.10 16.53 -7.06
C LYS A 94 6.12 16.95 -5.97
N ALA A 95 6.53 17.92 -5.15
CA ALA A 95 5.67 18.53 -4.13
C ALA A 95 5.01 17.51 -3.15
N GLY A 96 5.71 16.42 -2.82
CA GLY A 96 5.20 15.38 -1.92
C GLY A 96 4.22 14.41 -2.55
N GLU A 97 4.09 14.42 -3.88
CA GLU A 97 3.27 13.47 -4.65
C GLU A 97 4.14 12.66 -5.60
N SER A 98 3.70 11.44 -5.92
CA SER A 98 4.38 10.56 -6.84
C SER A 98 3.47 9.98 -7.92
N TYR A 99 4.03 9.81 -9.11
CA TYR A 99 3.33 9.31 -10.30
C TYR A 99 4.21 8.28 -11.02
N GLU A 100 3.58 7.36 -11.74
CA GLU A 100 4.26 6.60 -12.79
C GLU A 100 4.05 7.29 -14.14
N VAL A 101 5.13 7.43 -14.90
CA VAL A 101 5.11 7.92 -16.28
C VAL A 101 5.44 6.75 -17.19
N GLN A 102 4.47 6.31 -17.97
CA GLN A 102 4.56 5.18 -18.88
C GLN A 102 4.57 5.69 -20.34
N VAL A 103 5.52 5.25 -21.14
CA VAL A 103 5.66 5.69 -22.53
C VAL A 103 5.92 4.50 -23.45
N ASP A 104 5.02 4.28 -24.40
CA ASP A 104 5.20 3.28 -25.45
C ASP A 104 5.81 3.94 -26.69
N PHE A 105 6.78 3.26 -27.32
CA PHE A 105 7.49 3.72 -28.50
C PHE A 105 7.30 2.80 -29.68
N LYS A 106 7.22 3.40 -30.87
CA LYS A 106 7.29 2.70 -32.15
C LYS A 106 8.32 3.40 -33.02
N ASN A 107 9.31 2.63 -33.51
CA ASN A 107 10.41 3.15 -34.32
C ASN A 107 11.18 4.31 -33.65
N GLY A 108 11.39 4.23 -32.33
CA GLY A 108 12.12 5.24 -31.55
C GLY A 108 11.32 6.51 -31.23
N VAL A 109 10.04 6.57 -31.59
CA VAL A 109 9.15 7.71 -31.34
C VAL A 109 7.97 7.27 -30.49
N ALA A 110 7.61 8.06 -29.48
CA ALA A 110 6.50 7.73 -28.59
C ALA A 110 5.15 7.78 -29.31
N THR A 111 4.35 6.74 -29.11
CA THR A 111 2.99 6.61 -29.63
C THR A 111 1.93 6.81 -28.56
N GLU A 112 2.27 6.52 -27.30
CA GLU A 112 1.38 6.67 -26.17
C GLU A 112 2.18 7.15 -24.95
N VAL A 113 1.55 8.00 -24.16
CA VAL A 113 2.05 8.45 -22.87
C VAL A 113 0.92 8.33 -21.89
N ASP A 114 1.15 7.68 -20.77
CA ASP A 114 0.23 7.63 -19.66
C ASP A 114 0.88 8.07 -18.36
N VAL A 115 0.07 8.62 -17.47
CA VAL A 115 0.50 9.08 -16.16
C VAL A 115 -0.50 8.59 -15.14
N THR A 116 -0.06 7.71 -14.25
CA THR A 116 -0.89 7.13 -13.19
C THR A 116 -0.41 7.57 -11.82
N ILE A 117 -1.29 7.48 -10.82
CA ILE A 117 -0.85 7.54 -9.42
C ILE A 117 0.07 6.34 -9.20
N ASN A 118 1.13 6.53 -8.43
CA ASN A 118 2.04 5.45 -8.06
C ASN A 118 1.49 4.72 -6.83
N VAL A 119 0.93 3.53 -7.04
CA VAL A 119 0.27 2.73 -5.98
C VAL A 119 1.28 1.90 -5.21
N TRP A 120 2.28 1.36 -5.89
CA TRP A 120 3.32 0.52 -5.29
C TRP A 120 4.70 1.16 -5.44
N PRO A 121 4.99 2.30 -4.77
CA PRO A 121 6.22 3.05 -4.98
C PRO A 121 7.48 2.26 -4.59
N ALA A 122 8.54 2.40 -5.39
CA ALA A 122 9.86 1.91 -5.05
C ALA A 122 10.43 2.60 -3.80
N ASP A 123 11.40 1.95 -3.13
CA ASP A 123 12.03 2.46 -1.90
C ASP A 123 12.57 3.89 -2.03
N ALA A 124 13.19 4.21 -3.17
CA ALA A 124 13.71 5.54 -3.44
C ALA A 124 12.59 6.59 -3.53
N THR A 125 11.45 6.21 -4.09
CA THR A 125 10.24 7.05 -4.16
C THR A 125 9.66 7.27 -2.77
N MET A 126 9.51 6.21 -1.98
CA MET A 126 9.05 6.32 -0.58
C MET A 126 9.95 7.24 0.25
N GLN A 127 11.28 7.13 0.09
CA GLN A 127 12.23 8.03 0.76
C GLN A 127 12.09 9.48 0.31
N ALA A 128 11.87 9.71 -0.99
CA ALA A 128 11.65 11.05 -1.54
C ALA A 128 10.34 11.69 -1.06
N LEU A 129 9.30 10.91 -0.84
CA LEU A 129 8.03 11.38 -0.26
C LEU A 129 8.17 11.77 1.21
N LYS A 130 8.99 11.03 1.98
CA LYS A 130 9.19 11.26 3.42
C LYS A 130 10.17 12.40 3.73
N SER A 131 11.12 12.69 2.84
CA SER A 131 12.20 13.65 3.10
C SER A 131 12.13 14.89 2.23
N LYS A 132 11.97 16.05 2.86
CA LYS A 132 12.03 17.36 2.18
C LYS A 132 13.43 17.69 1.63
N ASP A 133 14.47 17.04 2.17
CA ASP A 133 15.85 17.23 1.77
C ASP A 133 16.36 16.10 0.86
N TYR A 134 15.44 15.29 0.31
CA TYR A 134 15.81 14.20 -0.59
C TYR A 134 16.57 14.74 -1.80
N ARG A 135 17.77 14.19 -2.04
CA ARG A 135 18.62 14.58 -3.17
C ARG A 135 18.35 13.66 -4.35
N TYR A 136 17.56 14.16 -5.29
CA TYR A 136 17.30 13.45 -6.54
C TYR A 136 18.60 13.24 -7.32
N THR A 137 18.94 11.96 -7.51
CA THR A 137 20.00 11.51 -8.40
C THR A 137 19.35 10.62 -9.45
N TYR A 138 19.59 10.91 -10.72
CA TYR A 138 19.00 10.11 -11.80
C TYR A 138 19.43 8.63 -11.66
N PRO A 139 18.49 7.66 -11.65
CA PRO A 139 18.84 6.25 -11.50
C PRO A 139 19.71 5.76 -12.67
N ALA A 140 20.77 5.02 -12.36
CA ALA A 140 21.71 4.54 -13.38
C ALA A 140 21.19 3.32 -14.16
N THR A 141 20.28 2.55 -13.57
CA THR A 141 19.77 1.29 -14.11
C THR A 141 18.27 1.13 -13.84
N VAL A 142 17.64 0.24 -14.61
CA VAL A 142 16.32 -0.29 -14.28
C VAL A 142 16.39 -1.01 -12.93
N ILE A 143 15.37 -0.85 -12.09
CA ILE A 143 15.30 -1.52 -10.79
C ILE A 143 15.16 -3.03 -10.95
N SER A 144 15.75 -3.81 -10.04
CA SER A 144 15.76 -5.28 -10.15
C SER A 144 14.42 -5.92 -9.79
N ASN A 145 13.58 -5.23 -9.02
CA ASN A 145 12.28 -5.71 -8.54
C ASN A 145 11.09 -5.02 -9.25
N ALA A 146 11.25 -4.62 -10.52
CA ALA A 146 10.20 -3.94 -11.29
C ALA A 146 8.84 -4.65 -11.25
N SER A 147 8.80 -5.99 -11.20
CA SER A 147 7.54 -6.75 -11.09
C SER A 147 6.76 -6.54 -9.79
N GLU A 148 7.40 -5.99 -8.77
CA GLU A 148 6.83 -5.74 -7.45
C GLU A 148 6.30 -4.31 -7.30
N VAL A 149 6.88 -3.35 -8.01
CA VAL A 149 6.61 -1.91 -7.83
C VAL A 149 6.05 -1.21 -9.08
N SER A 150 6.24 -1.76 -10.28
CA SER A 150 5.56 -1.26 -11.48
C SER A 150 4.06 -1.51 -11.36
N ASP A 151 3.23 -0.47 -11.35
CA ASP A 151 1.78 -0.61 -11.26
C ASP A 151 1.21 -1.42 -12.43
N ARG A 152 1.81 -1.28 -13.62
CA ARG A 152 1.45 -2.06 -14.81
C ARG A 152 1.71 -3.56 -14.63
N LEU A 153 2.84 -3.94 -14.03
CA LEU A 153 3.19 -5.35 -13.81
C LEU A 153 2.47 -5.94 -12.59
N ARG A 154 2.49 -5.21 -11.47
CA ARG A 154 1.93 -5.60 -10.18
C ARG A 154 0.40 -5.69 -10.23
N GLY A 155 -0.27 -4.79 -10.97
CA GLY A 155 -1.73 -4.77 -11.12
C GLY A 155 -2.32 -6.11 -11.57
N LYS A 156 -1.63 -6.85 -12.46
CA LYS A 156 -2.08 -8.19 -12.89
C LYS A 156 -1.97 -9.24 -11.77
N SER A 157 -0.94 -9.15 -10.93
CA SER A 157 -0.78 -10.05 -9.80
C SER A 157 -1.80 -9.73 -8.70
N TRP A 158 -1.98 -8.44 -8.44
CA TRP A 158 -2.94 -7.89 -7.50
C TRP A 158 -4.37 -8.38 -7.76
N VAL A 159 -4.88 -8.30 -9.00
CA VAL A 159 -6.24 -8.76 -9.32
C VAL A 159 -6.47 -10.23 -8.91
N ARG A 160 -5.46 -11.09 -9.01
CA ARG A 160 -5.56 -12.49 -8.57
C ARG A 160 -5.49 -12.62 -7.05
N GLU A 161 -4.62 -11.84 -6.41
CA GLU A 161 -4.49 -11.80 -4.95
C GLU A 161 -5.80 -11.33 -4.30
N LYS A 162 -6.37 -10.20 -4.77
CA LYS A 162 -7.67 -9.66 -4.38
C LYS A 162 -8.75 -10.75 -4.34
N VAL A 163 -9.01 -11.40 -5.47
CA VAL A 163 -10.03 -12.44 -5.60
C VAL A 163 -9.77 -13.61 -4.64
N ALA A 164 -8.51 -13.98 -4.43
CA ALA A 164 -8.15 -15.06 -3.52
C ALA A 164 -8.39 -14.68 -2.05
N VAL A 165 -8.14 -13.43 -1.65
CA VAL A 165 -8.37 -12.92 -0.29
C VAL A 165 -9.87 -12.80 -0.02
N GLU A 166 -10.62 -12.13 -0.89
CA GLU A 166 -12.08 -11.98 -0.77
C GLU A 166 -12.78 -13.33 -0.62
N LYS A 167 -12.36 -14.32 -1.44
CA LYS A 167 -12.90 -15.68 -1.36
C LYS A 167 -12.58 -16.37 -0.02
N GLN A 168 -11.41 -16.13 0.54
CA GLN A 168 -10.99 -16.73 1.82
C GLN A 168 -11.70 -16.10 3.01
N LEU A 169 -11.91 -14.78 2.98
CA LEU A 169 -12.69 -14.05 3.98
C LEU A 169 -14.17 -14.46 3.91
N GLY A 170 -14.75 -14.45 2.71
CA GLY A 170 -16.13 -14.82 2.46
C GLY A 170 -17.16 -13.91 3.16
N ILE A 171 -18.44 -14.19 2.89
CA ILE A 171 -19.59 -13.45 3.45
C ILE A 171 -20.40 -14.30 4.43
N GLY A 172 -21.41 -13.71 5.08
CA GLY A 172 -22.26 -14.38 6.06
C GLY A 172 -21.60 -14.57 7.43
N ARG A 173 -20.51 -13.84 7.70
CA ARG A 173 -19.73 -13.91 8.94
C ARG A 173 -20.10 -12.76 9.88
N ASP A 174 -19.85 -12.98 11.17
CA ASP A 174 -19.95 -11.90 12.16
C ASP A 174 -18.71 -11.00 12.10
N ARG A 175 -18.85 -9.75 12.52
CA ARG A 175 -17.77 -8.76 12.52
C ARG A 175 -16.44 -9.24 13.12
N SER A 176 -16.50 -9.93 14.26
CA SER A 176 -15.31 -10.41 14.97
C SER A 176 -14.51 -11.48 14.20
N TYR A 177 -15.05 -12.04 13.13
CA TYR A 177 -14.36 -13.02 12.29
C TYR A 177 -13.21 -12.40 11.50
N TYR A 178 -13.40 -11.19 10.97
CA TYR A 178 -12.55 -10.65 9.91
C TYR A 178 -11.12 -10.36 10.36
N VAL A 179 -10.95 -9.80 11.56
CA VAL A 179 -9.63 -9.56 12.17
C VAL A 179 -8.82 -10.86 12.26
N ALA A 180 -9.37 -11.88 12.92
CA ALA A 180 -8.69 -13.16 13.09
C ALA A 180 -8.45 -13.90 11.76
N ALA A 181 -9.34 -13.73 10.78
CA ALA A 181 -9.17 -14.31 9.46
C ALA A 181 -7.99 -13.65 8.72
N LEU A 182 -7.88 -12.33 8.73
CA LEU A 182 -6.78 -11.58 8.12
C LEU A 182 -5.44 -11.91 8.77
N GLU A 183 -5.37 -11.93 10.11
CA GLU A 183 -4.17 -12.33 10.85
C GLU A 183 -3.72 -13.74 10.49
N LYS A 184 -4.66 -14.69 10.36
CA LYS A 184 -4.36 -16.07 9.95
C LYS A 184 -3.82 -16.17 8.53
N LEU A 185 -4.18 -15.23 7.66
CA LEU A 185 -3.64 -15.11 6.30
C LEU A 185 -2.29 -14.39 6.26
N GLY A 186 -1.78 -13.97 7.42
CA GLY A 186 -0.50 -13.29 7.58
C GLY A 186 -0.56 -11.79 7.31
N TYR A 187 -1.74 -11.18 7.38
CA TYR A 187 -1.89 -9.73 7.35
C TYR A 187 -1.77 -9.15 8.75
N GLU A 188 -1.07 -8.03 8.86
CA GLU A 188 -1.10 -7.14 10.02
C GLU A 188 -2.19 -6.09 9.80
N ILE A 189 -3.04 -5.84 10.79
CA ILE A 189 -4.06 -4.79 10.72
C ILE A 189 -3.47 -3.54 11.37
N THR A 190 -3.35 -2.48 10.58
CA THR A 190 -2.63 -1.26 10.97
C THR A 190 -3.57 -0.12 11.31
N SER A 191 -4.77 -0.10 10.71
CA SER A 191 -5.82 0.90 10.98
C SER A 191 -7.21 0.28 10.87
N VAL A 192 -8.17 0.90 11.56
CA VAL A 192 -9.62 0.68 11.37
C VAL A 192 -10.23 2.04 11.06
N ASN A 193 -10.62 2.24 9.81
CA ASN A 193 -11.06 3.53 9.27
C ASN A 193 -12.56 3.78 9.50
N ASP A 194 -13.38 2.73 9.40
CA ASP A 194 -14.78 2.71 9.82
C ASP A 194 -15.10 1.43 10.63
N ASN A 195 -15.94 1.59 11.64
CA ASN A 195 -16.39 0.50 12.51
C ASN A 195 -17.82 0.74 13.02
N ASP A 196 -18.72 1.15 12.13
CA ASP A 196 -20.11 1.38 12.47
C ASP A 196 -20.97 0.09 12.42
N ALA A 197 -22.29 0.22 12.47
CA ALA A 197 -23.18 -0.94 12.44
C ALA A 197 -23.25 -1.64 11.08
N GLY A 198 -23.11 -0.90 9.98
CA GLY A 198 -23.21 -1.39 8.60
C GLY A 198 -21.87 -1.71 7.95
N GLU A 199 -20.75 -1.24 8.50
CA GLU A 199 -19.48 -1.23 7.78
C GLU A 199 -18.29 -1.48 8.70
N LEU A 200 -17.28 -2.19 8.19
CA LEU A 200 -15.96 -2.32 8.79
C LEU A 200 -14.95 -2.07 7.68
N GLU A 201 -14.15 -1.02 7.81
CA GLU A 201 -13.07 -0.68 6.90
C GLU A 201 -11.75 -0.78 7.66
N MET A 202 -10.81 -1.57 7.16
CA MET A 202 -9.51 -1.78 7.79
C MET A 202 -8.38 -1.60 6.79
N GLU A 203 -7.30 -0.98 7.24
CA GLU A 203 -6.03 -1.03 6.51
C GLU A 203 -5.22 -2.22 7.01
N VAL A 204 -4.68 -2.98 6.07
CA VAL A 204 -3.88 -4.16 6.36
C VAL A 204 -2.57 -4.14 5.59
N VAL A 205 -1.52 -4.69 6.18
CA VAL A 205 -0.19 -4.80 5.57
C VAL A 205 0.24 -6.26 5.49
N LYS A 206 0.84 -6.64 4.37
CA LYS A 206 1.56 -7.90 4.21
C LYS A 206 2.71 -7.73 3.26
N ASP A 207 3.87 -8.23 3.66
CA ASP A 207 5.10 -8.21 2.87
C ASP A 207 5.55 -6.80 2.42
N GLY A 208 5.15 -5.74 3.12
CA GLY A 208 5.45 -4.35 2.77
C GLY A 208 4.45 -3.72 1.80
N THR A 209 3.37 -4.43 1.46
CA THR A 209 2.23 -3.92 0.68
C THR A 209 1.04 -3.69 1.59
N SER A 210 0.29 -2.62 1.37
CA SER A 210 -0.92 -2.27 2.09
C SER A 210 -2.17 -2.46 1.23
N TYR A 211 -3.28 -2.80 1.87
CA TYR A 211 -4.60 -2.94 1.27
C TYR A 211 -5.67 -2.37 2.19
N GLU A 212 -6.77 -1.95 1.61
CA GLU A 212 -7.99 -1.62 2.34
C GLU A 212 -8.95 -2.81 2.23
N VAL A 213 -9.56 -3.20 3.34
CA VAL A 213 -10.56 -4.26 3.42
C VAL A 213 -11.85 -3.66 3.93
N GLU A 214 -12.84 -3.58 3.05
CA GLU A 214 -14.18 -3.09 3.35
C GLU A 214 -15.13 -4.28 3.49
N VAL A 215 -15.90 -4.30 4.58
CA VAL A 215 -16.90 -5.33 4.84
C VAL A 215 -18.22 -4.66 5.17
N GLU A 216 -19.22 -4.84 4.32
CA GLU A 216 -20.59 -4.43 4.62
C GLU A 216 -21.33 -5.49 5.43
N PHE A 217 -22.24 -5.06 6.30
CA PHE A 217 -23.08 -5.90 7.15
C PHE A 217 -24.55 -5.55 7.00
N ASP A 218 -25.39 -6.58 6.93
CA ASP A 218 -26.82 -6.41 7.08
C ASP A 218 -27.13 -5.95 8.52
N LYS A 219 -27.77 -4.77 8.64
CA LYS A 219 -28.01 -4.11 9.94
C LYS A 219 -28.89 -4.93 10.88
N LYS A 220 -29.70 -5.88 10.38
CA LYS A 220 -30.62 -6.70 11.19
C LYS A 220 -29.97 -7.98 11.68
N THR A 221 -29.37 -8.74 10.77
CA THR A 221 -28.76 -10.04 11.02
C THR A 221 -27.33 -9.92 11.53
N ARG A 222 -26.70 -8.75 11.35
CA ARG A 222 -25.29 -8.45 11.68
C ARG A 222 -24.29 -9.34 10.93
N LYS A 223 -24.74 -10.01 9.87
CA LYS A 223 -23.91 -10.84 9.00
C LYS A 223 -23.41 -10.01 7.83
N SER A 224 -22.18 -10.29 7.41
CA SER A 224 -21.60 -9.63 6.25
C SER A 224 -22.33 -9.95 4.94
N THR A 225 -22.47 -8.93 4.11
CA THR A 225 -23.12 -8.97 2.78
C THR A 225 -22.13 -8.80 1.65
N SER A 226 -21.04 -8.05 1.88
CA SER A 226 -19.94 -7.87 0.93
C SER A 226 -18.60 -7.94 1.66
N VAL A 227 -17.56 -8.23 0.89
CA VAL A 227 -16.16 -8.02 1.25
C VAL A 227 -15.49 -7.49 -0.01
N ASP A 228 -14.94 -6.29 0.03
CA ASP A 228 -14.08 -5.75 -1.04
C ASP A 228 -12.67 -5.57 -0.50
N VAL A 229 -11.69 -5.93 -1.31
CA VAL A 229 -10.27 -5.72 -1.02
C VAL A 229 -9.70 -4.81 -2.09
N SER A 230 -9.23 -3.62 -1.70
CA SER A 230 -8.73 -2.59 -2.60
C SER A 230 -7.25 -2.30 -2.33
N ALA A 231 -6.53 -1.81 -3.34
CA ALA A 231 -5.16 -1.36 -3.14
C ALA A 231 -5.23 -0.08 -2.31
N ASN A 232 -4.41 0.03 -1.27
CA ASN A 232 -4.49 1.21 -0.44
C ASN A 232 -3.80 2.39 -1.13
N PHE A 233 -4.60 3.28 -1.71
CA PHE A 233 -4.10 4.52 -2.30
C PHE A 233 -3.71 5.54 -1.22
N TRP A 234 -4.28 5.43 -0.02
CA TRP A 234 -4.20 6.43 1.04
C TRP A 234 -3.95 5.77 2.39
N GLU A 235 -2.70 5.82 2.82
CA GLU A 235 -2.29 5.11 4.03
C GLU A 235 -2.44 5.99 5.28
N ALA A 236 -2.97 5.41 6.35
CA ALA A 236 -2.78 5.96 7.68
C ALA A 236 -1.29 5.91 8.07
N ASP A 237 -0.84 6.84 8.91
CA ASP A 237 0.54 6.89 9.42
C ASP A 237 1.04 5.53 9.97
N ALA A 238 0.15 4.76 10.61
CA ALA A 238 0.48 3.45 11.16
C ALA A 238 0.81 2.43 10.05
N THR A 239 0.08 2.48 8.95
CA THR A 239 0.28 1.65 7.75
C THR A 239 1.60 2.00 7.06
N GLU A 240 1.91 3.29 6.92
CA GLU A 240 3.19 3.74 6.34
C GLU A 240 4.40 3.28 7.16
N ARG A 241 4.26 3.20 8.50
CA ARG A 241 5.31 2.70 9.41
C ARG A 241 5.47 1.18 9.30
N ALA A 242 4.38 0.43 9.32
CA ALA A 242 4.40 -1.03 9.23
C ALA A 242 5.06 -1.52 7.93
N LYS A 243 4.93 -0.77 6.82
CA LYS A 243 5.64 -1.07 5.56
C LYS A 243 7.15 -0.83 5.63
N GLY A 244 7.61 0.09 6.48
CA GLY A 244 9.01 0.54 6.56
C GLY A 244 9.88 -0.20 7.60
N GLU A 245 9.29 -1.05 8.44
CA GLU A 245 10.03 -1.89 9.39
C GLU A 245 10.50 -3.19 8.70
N LYS A 246 11.59 -3.12 7.92
CA LYS A 246 12.37 -4.31 7.52
C LYS A 246 13.88 -4.05 7.59
#